data_AF-A0A936YC55-F1
#
_entry.id   AF-A0A936YC55-F1
#
_cell.length_a   1.000
_cell.length_b   1.000
_cell.length_c   1.000
_cell.angle_alpha   90.00
_cell.angle_beta   90.00
_cell.angle_gamma   90.00
#
_symmetry.space_group_name_H-M   'P 1'
#
loop_
_entity.id
_entity.type
_entity.pdbx_description
1 polymer ?
#
loop_
_entity_poly.entity_id
_entity_poly.type
_entity_poly.pdbx_seq_one_letter_code
_entity_poly.pdbx_strand_id
1 'polypeptide(L)'
;MKIQNSETEITGSWLMKEGRVINDEASYRINDLISTYLLKLGKDISGWNTLYRDPYDGRYWELIYPQSEIHGGGPPQLRCIKEEEIKNKYHG
;
A
#
# COMPACT_ATOMS: atom_id res chain seq x y z
N MET A 1 9.92 7.02 7.79
CA MET A 1 10.62 6.84 6.49
C MET A 1 9.97 7.75 5.43
N LYS A 2 10.58 8.03 4.27
CA LYS A 2 9.93 8.80 3.16
C LYS A 2 9.89 7.98 1.87
N ILE A 3 9.00 8.34 0.95
CA ILE A 3 8.95 7.78 -0.40
C ILE A 3 9.85 8.64 -1.31
N GLN A 4 10.61 8.00 -2.19
CA GLN A 4 11.42 8.70 -3.18
C GLN A 4 10.53 9.19 -4.33
N ASN A 5 10.89 10.33 -4.93
CA ASN A 5 10.10 10.95 -6.00
C ASN A 5 9.98 10.06 -7.26
N SER A 6 10.95 9.16 -7.48
CA SER A 6 10.95 8.21 -8.60
C SER A 6 10.15 6.95 -8.33
N GLU A 7 9.79 6.66 -7.07
CA GLU A 7 9.03 5.47 -6.73
C GLU A 7 7.58 5.63 -7.14
N THR A 8 7.07 4.66 -7.89
CA THR A 8 5.66 4.59 -8.30
C THR A 8 4.96 3.35 -7.74
N GLU A 9 5.72 2.39 -7.24
CA GLU A 9 5.23 1.16 -6.64
C GLU A 9 6.23 0.65 -5.60
N ILE A 10 5.72 0.15 -4.48
CA ILE A 10 6.47 -0.59 -3.47
C ILE A 10 5.67 -1.86 -3.20
N THR A 11 6.27 -3.01 -3.54
CA THR A 11 5.60 -4.31 -3.43
C THR A 11 6.30 -5.15 -2.38
N GLY A 12 5.57 -5.47 -1.31
CA GLY A 12 6.02 -6.43 -0.32
C GLY A 12 6.04 -7.84 -0.89
N SER A 13 6.92 -8.67 -0.37
CA SER A 13 6.96 -10.11 -0.63
C SER A 13 6.96 -10.90 0.67
N TRP A 14 6.35 -12.07 0.64
CA TRP A 14 6.47 -13.04 1.71
C TRP A 14 7.68 -13.93 1.44
N LEU A 15 8.63 -13.92 2.37
CA LEU A 15 9.79 -14.80 2.33
C LEU A 15 9.50 -16.03 3.18
N MET A 16 9.84 -17.20 2.66
CA MET A 16 9.75 -18.43 3.43
C MET A 16 11.10 -18.67 4.11
N LYS A 17 11.14 -18.48 5.44
CA LYS A 17 12.36 -18.70 6.24
C LYS A 17 12.05 -19.73 7.33
N GLU A 18 12.76 -20.86 7.31
CA GLU A 18 12.63 -21.94 8.30
C GLU A 18 11.18 -22.43 8.49
N GLY A 19 10.44 -22.57 7.39
CA GLY A 19 9.05 -23.03 7.40
C GLY A 19 8.03 -21.98 7.88
N ARG A 20 8.45 -20.74 8.13
CA ARG A 20 7.58 -19.62 8.49
C ARG A 20 7.53 -18.59 7.37
N VAL A 21 6.36 -18.00 7.18
CA VAL A 21 6.15 -16.83 6.34
C VAL A 21 6.64 -15.60 7.12
N ILE A 22 7.58 -14.86 6.56
CA ILE A 22 8.07 -13.60 7.12
C ILE A 22 7.87 -12.47 6.10
N ASN A 23 7.59 -11.27 6.62
CA ASN A 23 7.59 -10.05 5.83
C ASN A 23 9.02 -9.73 5.37
N ASP A 24 9.17 -9.29 4.12
CA ASP A 24 10.39 -8.71 3.61
C ASP A 24 10.56 -7.24 4.03
N GLU A 25 11.70 -6.65 3.68
CA GLU A 25 11.99 -5.25 3.96
C GLU A 25 10.96 -4.29 3.35
N ALA A 26 10.46 -4.59 2.14
CA ALA A 26 9.44 -3.78 1.50
C ALA A 26 8.10 -3.81 2.27
N SER A 27 7.68 -4.98 2.77
CA SER A 27 6.48 -5.12 3.60
C SER A 27 6.62 -4.34 4.91
N TYR A 28 7.78 -4.41 5.58
CA TYR A 28 8.04 -3.62 6.78
C TYR A 28 8.03 -2.13 6.47
N ARG A 29 8.67 -1.71 5.37
CA ARG A 29 8.68 -0.33 4.91
C ARG A 29 7.28 0.19 4.61
N ILE A 30 6.44 -0.58 3.92
CA ILE A 30 5.05 -0.19 3.65
C ILE A 30 4.30 0.03 4.96
N ASN A 31 4.42 -0.90 5.92
CA ASN A 31 3.78 -0.78 7.22
C ASN A 31 4.25 0.46 8.00
N ASP A 32 5.55 0.78 7.97
CA ASP A 32 6.08 2.01 8.57
C ASP A 32 5.52 3.26 7.88
N LEU A 33 5.51 3.29 6.55
CA LEU A 33 5.01 4.43 5.77
C LEU A 33 3.54 4.72 6.07
N ILE A 34 2.66 3.71 6.07
CA ILE A 34 1.23 3.90 6.33
C ILE A 34 0.92 4.26 7.79
N SER A 35 1.81 3.88 8.72
CA SER A 35 1.61 4.12 10.16
C SER A 35 2.20 5.45 10.63
N THR A 36 3.24 5.96 9.96
CA THR A 36 4.04 7.09 10.47
C THR A 36 4.14 8.28 9.52
N TYR A 37 3.92 8.08 8.21
CA TYR A 37 4.24 9.09 7.20
C TYR A 37 3.05 9.46 6.31
N LEU A 38 2.40 8.47 5.72
CA LEU A 38 1.31 8.69 4.78
C LEU A 38 0.02 9.09 5.49
N LEU A 39 -0.70 10.06 4.91
CA LEU A 39 -1.98 10.51 5.42
C LEU A 39 -3.10 9.65 4.85
N LYS A 40 -3.78 8.88 5.70
CA LYS A 40 -4.94 8.07 5.29
C LYS A 40 -6.11 8.99 4.91
N LEU A 41 -6.59 8.87 3.68
CA LEU A 41 -7.74 9.62 3.18
C LEU A 41 -9.05 8.84 3.31
N GLY A 42 -9.03 7.53 3.14
CA GLY A 42 -10.24 6.73 3.18
C GLY A 42 -10.04 5.32 2.67
N LYS A 43 -11.14 4.57 2.57
CA LYS A 43 -11.19 3.25 1.94
C LYS A 43 -12.07 3.31 0.70
N ASP A 44 -11.87 2.38 -0.21
CA ASP A 44 -12.73 2.23 -1.39
C ASP A 44 -14.11 1.67 -0.98
N ILE A 45 -15.03 1.61 -1.93
CA ILE A 45 -16.40 1.12 -1.70
C ILE A 45 -16.41 -0.32 -1.14
N SER A 46 -15.45 -1.15 -1.54
CA SER A 46 -15.34 -2.53 -1.05
C SER A 46 -14.75 -2.62 0.37
N GLY A 47 -14.09 -1.56 0.85
CA GLY A 47 -13.41 -1.51 2.15
C GLY A 47 -12.07 -2.24 2.20
N TRP A 48 -11.65 -2.85 1.09
CA TRP A 48 -10.41 -3.63 0.98
C TRP A 48 -9.19 -2.76 0.71
N ASN A 49 -9.36 -1.74 -0.14
CA ASN A 49 -8.26 -0.87 -0.53
C ASN A 49 -8.31 0.42 0.30
N THR A 50 -7.13 0.94 0.64
CA THR A 50 -7.03 2.17 1.42
C THR A 50 -6.27 3.23 0.64
N LEU A 51 -6.86 4.41 0.53
CA LEU A 51 -6.25 5.57 -0.10
C LEU A 51 -5.44 6.36 0.92
N TYR A 52 -4.24 6.70 0.51
CA TYR A 52 -3.30 7.54 1.24
C TYR A 52 -2.83 8.71 0.37
N ARG A 53 -2.32 9.75 1.03
CA ARG A 53 -1.65 10.88 0.38
C ARG A 53 -0.26 11.08 0.99
N ASP A 54 0.73 11.25 0.12
CA ASP A 54 2.06 11.66 0.53
C ASP A 54 2.02 13.16 0.93
N PRO A 55 2.34 13.52 2.18
CA PRO A 55 2.30 14.92 2.61
C PRO A 55 3.42 15.78 2.02
N TYR A 56 4.47 15.19 1.44
CA TYR A 56 5.62 15.90 0.93
C TYR A 56 5.44 16.36 -0.52
N ASP A 57 5.01 15.46 -1.42
CA ASP A 57 4.83 15.75 -2.84
C ASP A 57 3.37 15.76 -3.30
N GLY A 58 2.44 15.37 -2.42
CA GLY A 58 1.00 15.39 -2.67
C GLY A 58 0.49 14.23 -3.51
N ARG A 59 1.34 13.27 -3.93
CA ARG A 59 0.94 12.10 -4.70
C ARG A 59 0.01 11.20 -3.90
N TYR A 60 -0.87 10.51 -4.62
CA TYR A 60 -1.82 9.58 -4.03
C TYR A 60 -1.31 8.15 -4.12
N TRP A 61 -1.49 7.42 -3.04
CA TRP A 61 -1.00 6.06 -2.88
C TRP A 61 -2.14 5.14 -2.47
N GLU A 62 -2.30 4.05 -3.19
CA GLU A 62 -3.27 3.00 -2.89
C GLU A 62 -2.56 1.84 -2.20
N LEU A 63 -3.05 1.47 -1.02
CA LEU A 63 -2.67 0.22 -0.36
C LEU A 63 -3.62 -0.88 -0.81
N ILE A 64 -3.07 -1.91 -1.44
CA ILE A 64 -3.78 -3.10 -1.90
C ILE A 64 -3.06 -4.37 -1.44
N TYR A 65 -3.77 -5.50 -1.57
CA TYR A 65 -3.27 -6.83 -1.24
C TYR A 65 -3.47 -7.76 -2.45
N PRO A 66 -2.55 -7.77 -3.42
CA PRO A 66 -2.75 -8.48 -4.69
C PRO A 66 -2.96 -9.98 -4.54
N GLN A 67 -2.47 -10.56 -3.44
CA GLN A 67 -2.58 -11.98 -3.12
C GLN A 67 -3.51 -12.22 -1.93
N SER A 68 -4.59 -11.42 -1.82
CA SER A 68 -5.55 -11.51 -0.73
C SER A 68 -6.27 -12.85 -0.62
N GLU A 69 -6.23 -13.66 -1.70
CA GLU A 69 -6.75 -15.03 -1.73
C GLU A 69 -5.95 -16.00 -0.86
N ILE A 70 -4.70 -15.65 -0.49
CA ILE A 70 -3.88 -16.47 0.39
C ILE A 70 -4.35 -16.28 1.84
N HIS A 71 -4.46 -17.38 2.58
CA HIS A 71 -4.75 -17.33 4.01
C HIS A 71 -3.78 -16.37 4.73
N GLY A 72 -4.32 -15.31 5.33
CA GLY A 72 -3.54 -14.23 5.94
C GLY A 72 -3.47 -12.93 5.12
N GLY A 73 -4.11 -12.87 3.95
CA GLY A 73 -4.31 -11.64 3.18
C GLY A 73 -3.15 -11.26 2.24
N GLY A 74 -2.08 -12.05 2.17
CA GLY A 74 -0.93 -11.80 1.29
C GLY A 74 -0.08 -10.59 1.71
N PRO A 75 1.05 -10.35 1.02
CA PRO A 75 1.89 -9.17 1.29
C PRO A 75 1.21 -7.87 0.81
N PRO A 76 1.44 -6.75 1.50
CA PRO A 76 0.92 -5.46 1.10
C PRO A 76 1.65 -4.90 -0.12
N GLN A 77 0.93 -4.11 -0.92
CA GLN A 77 1.50 -3.32 -2.01
C GLN A 77 1.01 -1.87 -1.90
N LEU A 78 1.93 -0.92 -2.01
CA LEU A 78 1.63 0.50 -2.20
C LEU A 78 1.87 0.88 -3.66
N ARG A 79 0.85 1.42 -4.32
CA ARG A 79 0.94 1.86 -5.71
C ARG A 79 0.53 3.33 -5.83
N CYS A 80 1.35 4.12 -6.51
CA CYS A 80 0.99 5.49 -6.85
C CYS A 80 -0.15 5.44 -7.86
N ILE A 81 -1.25 6.15 -7.59
CA ILE A 81 -2.41 6.20 -8.46
C ILE A 81 -2.72 7.64 -8.87
N LYS A 82 -3.33 7.78 -10.05
CA LYS A 82 -3.73 9.09 -10.58
C LYS A 82 -5.08 9.51 -10.02
N GLU A 83 -5.34 10.81 -10.02
CA GLU A 83 -6.63 11.37 -9.57
C GLU A 83 -7.85 10.81 -10.33
N GLU A 84 -7.69 10.47 -11.61
CA GLU A 84 -8.73 9.82 -12.41
C GLU A 84 -9.15 8.46 -11.84
N GLU A 85 -8.20 7.65 -11.38
CA GLU A 85 -8.48 6.35 -10.76
C GLU A 85 -9.14 6.53 -9.39
N ILE A 86 -8.75 7.57 -8.65
CA ILE A 86 -9.34 7.89 -7.34
C ILE A 86 -10.82 8.20 -7.49
N LYS A 87 -11.19 9.04 -8.46
CA LYS A 87 -12.59 9.41 -8.71
C LYS A 87 -13.46 8.20 -9.03
N ASN A 88 -12.91 7.19 -9.71
CA ASN A 88 -13.67 6.00 -10.06
C ASN A 88 -13.82 5.01 -8.90
N LYS A 89 -12.82 4.91 -8.01
CA LYS A 89 -12.78 3.90 -6.94
C LYS A 89 -13.23 4.39 -5.56
N TYR A 90 -12.99 5.67 -5.26
CA TYR A 90 -13.15 6.24 -3.92
C TYR A 90 -14.22 7.35 -3.85
N HIS A 91 -14.66 7.86 -4.99
CA HIS A 91 -15.84 8.73 -5.06
C HIS A 91 -17.03 7.91 -5.56
N GLY A 92 -17.94 7.58 -4.64
CA GLY A 92 -19.29 7.11 -4.95
C GLY A 92 -20.27 8.26 -4.93
#